data_AF-A0A3L6JPL3-F1
#
_entry.id   AF-A0A3L6JPL3-F1
#
_cell.length_a   1.000
_cell.length_b   1.000
_cell.length_c   1.000
_cell.angle_alpha   90.00
_cell.angle_beta   90.00
_cell.angle_gamma   90.00
#
_symmetry.space_group_name_H-M   'P 1'
#
loop_
_entity.id
_entity.type
_entity.pdbx_description
1 polymer ?
#
loop_
_entity_poly.entity_id
_entity_poly.type
_entity_poly.pdbx_seq_one_letter_code
_entity_poly.pdbx_strand_id
1 'polypeptide(L)'
;REVILSSGEYDFNQENFEYSEAAGHSFPRTITIAAPETTSVRLDVAKVLEAESMLSNFNIALRVIAKNILHMKPGYFRLSSDFKLKVTHNGKSFEENGNALHEIVTFKQLGPK
;
A
#
# COMPACT_ATOMS: atom_id res chain seq x y z
N ARG A 1 -9.83 2.50 -26.51
CA ARG A 1 -9.16 1.83 -25.38
C ARG A 1 -10.15 0.84 -24.80
N GLU A 2 -9.80 -0.43 -24.73
CA GLU A 2 -10.59 -1.46 -24.05
C GLU A 2 -10.25 -1.44 -22.56
N VAL A 3 -11.26 -1.44 -21.69
CA VAL A 3 -11.08 -1.41 -20.23
C VAL A 3 -11.31 -2.82 -19.70
N ILE A 4 -10.27 -3.42 -19.12
CA ILE A 4 -10.33 -4.76 -18.52
C ILE A 4 -10.52 -4.58 -17.01
N LEU A 5 -11.61 -5.13 -16.47
CA LEU A 5 -11.97 -5.02 -15.05
C LEU A 5 -11.80 -6.38 -14.36
N SER A 6 -11.24 -6.37 -13.15
CA SER A 6 -11.18 -7.55 -12.27
C SER A 6 -12.56 -7.84 -11.66
N SER A 7 -12.84 -9.11 -11.38
CA SER A 7 -14.05 -9.59 -10.70
C SER A 7 -14.13 -9.20 -9.22
N GLY A 8 -13.04 -8.66 -8.65
CA GLY A 8 -12.98 -8.16 -7.28
C GLY A 8 -12.37 -9.12 -6.27
N GLU A 9 -12.20 -10.40 -6.62
CA GLU A 9 -11.43 -11.36 -5.82
C GLU A 9 -9.95 -11.32 -6.23
N TYR A 10 -9.06 -11.18 -5.25
CA TYR A 10 -7.62 -11.14 -5.47
C TYR A 10 -6.86 -11.61 -4.23
N ASP A 11 -5.70 -12.21 -4.46
CA ASP A 11 -4.67 -12.42 -3.47
C ASP A 11 -3.87 -11.12 -3.28
N PHE A 12 -3.68 -10.73 -2.03
CA PHE A 12 -2.93 -9.54 -1.65
C PHE A 12 -1.76 -9.93 -0.76
N ASN A 13 -0.56 -9.93 -1.33
CA ASN A 13 0.66 -10.31 -0.64
C ASN A 13 1.55 -9.09 -0.40
N GLN A 14 2.10 -9.00 0.81
CA GLN A 14 2.94 -7.92 1.26
C GLN A 14 4.23 -8.49 1.85
N GLU A 15 5.36 -7.98 1.41
CA GLU A 15 6.67 -8.53 1.77
C GLU A 15 7.67 -7.42 2.08
N ASN A 16 8.79 -7.80 2.69
CA ASN A 16 9.94 -6.93 2.91
C ASN A 16 9.58 -5.64 3.66
N PHE A 17 9.00 -5.78 4.86
CA PHE A 17 8.56 -4.63 5.65
C PHE A 17 9.73 -3.79 6.17
N GLU A 18 9.56 -2.47 6.15
CA GLU A 18 10.51 -1.48 6.67
C GLU A 18 9.79 -0.55 7.65
N TYR A 19 10.33 -0.37 8.85
CA TYR A 19 9.74 0.47 9.89
C TYR A 19 10.12 1.95 9.72
N SER A 20 9.14 2.84 9.90
CA SER A 20 9.33 4.29 9.90
C SER A 20 8.98 4.87 11.27
N GLU A 21 9.96 5.48 11.93
CA GLU A 21 9.74 6.23 13.17
C GLU A 21 8.79 7.41 12.98
N ALA A 22 8.85 8.08 11.83
CA ALA A 22 7.99 9.23 11.52
C ALA A 22 6.50 8.85 11.41
N ALA A 23 6.22 7.68 10.83
CA ALA A 23 4.88 7.13 10.75
C ALA A 23 4.46 6.35 12.02
N GLY A 24 5.44 5.85 12.79
CA GLY A 24 5.22 4.93 13.91
C GLY A 24 4.72 3.55 13.47
N HIS A 25 4.99 3.16 12.22
CA HIS A 25 4.53 1.92 11.57
C HIS A 25 5.53 1.44 10.52
N SER A 26 5.38 0.18 10.11
CA SER A 26 6.07 -0.34 8.92
C SER A 26 5.20 -0.30 7.68
N PHE A 27 5.85 -0.24 6.52
CA PHE A 27 5.26 -0.39 5.20
C PHE A 27 5.96 -1.53 4.45
N PRO A 28 5.27 -2.26 3.56
CA PRO A 28 5.91 -3.26 2.72
C PRO A 28 6.72 -2.61 1.60
N ARG A 29 7.92 -3.12 1.32
CA ARG A 29 8.70 -2.72 0.13
C ARG A 29 8.19 -3.37 -1.15
N THR A 30 7.41 -4.44 -1.01
CA THR A 30 6.84 -5.18 -2.13
C THR A 30 5.36 -5.46 -1.87
N ILE A 31 4.52 -5.15 -2.86
CA ILE A 31 3.11 -5.52 -2.87
C ILE A 31 2.84 -6.31 -4.14
N THR A 32 2.18 -7.46 -4.00
CA THR A 32 1.68 -8.23 -5.15
C THR A 32 0.18 -8.38 -5.01
N ILE A 33 -0.55 -7.99 -6.05
CA ILE A 33 -2.00 -8.16 -6.17
C ILE A 33 -2.23 -9.09 -7.35
N ALA A 34 -2.83 -10.25 -7.12
CA ALA A 34 -3.06 -11.24 -8.17
C ALA A 34 -4.50 -11.73 -8.14
N ALA A 35 -5.20 -11.61 -9.26
CA ALA A 35 -6.41 -12.35 -9.55
C ALA A 35 -6.00 -13.51 -10.46
N PRO A 36 -6.06 -14.77 -10.00
CA PRO A 36 -5.60 -15.93 -10.76
C PRO A 36 -6.14 -15.92 -12.20
N GLU A 37 -5.29 -16.33 -13.14
CA GLU A 37 -5.58 -16.43 -14.58
C GLU A 37 -5.90 -15.12 -15.33
N THR A 38 -6.14 -14.01 -14.62
CA THR A 38 -6.62 -12.77 -15.24
C THR A 38 -5.65 -11.60 -15.09
N THR A 39 -5.16 -11.29 -13.89
CA THR A 39 -4.36 -10.08 -13.65
C THR A 39 -3.34 -10.31 -12.54
N SER A 40 -2.13 -9.81 -12.73
CA SER A 40 -1.13 -9.71 -11.67
C SER A 40 -0.45 -8.35 -11.74
N VAL A 41 -0.39 -7.65 -10.63
CA VAL A 41 0.42 -6.44 -10.49
C VAL A 41 1.38 -6.62 -9.33
N ARG A 42 2.66 -6.39 -9.60
CA ARG A 42 3.69 -6.25 -8.59
C ARG A 42 4.12 -4.80 -8.51
N LEU A 43 4.14 -4.27 -7.30
CA LEU A 43 4.65 -2.94 -6.97
C LEU A 43 5.89 -3.11 -6.10
N ASP A 44 7.00 -2.56 -6.56
CA ASP A 44 8.26 -2.49 -5.82
C ASP A 44 8.53 -1.04 -5.43
N VAL A 45 8.55 -0.75 -4.13
CA VAL A 45 8.70 0.61 -3.61
C VAL A 45 10.11 1.11 -3.92
N ALA A 46 10.18 2.05 -4.87
CA ALA A 46 11.42 2.70 -5.27
C ALA A 46 11.76 3.86 -4.33
N LYS A 47 10.75 4.62 -3.87
CA LYS A 47 10.93 5.77 -2.99
C LYS A 47 9.74 5.99 -2.05
N VAL A 48 10.05 6.26 -0.78
CA VAL A 48 9.10 6.83 0.18
C VAL A 48 9.10 8.35 -0.02
N LEU A 49 7.96 8.91 -0.43
CA LEU A 49 7.79 10.34 -0.62
C LEU A 49 7.35 11.04 0.66
N GLU A 50 6.54 10.36 1.47
CA GLU A 50 5.99 10.87 2.72
C GLU A 50 5.75 9.71 3.69
N ALA A 51 6.03 9.94 4.97
CA ALA A 51 5.78 8.99 6.03
C ALA A 51 5.45 9.74 7.32
N GLU A 52 4.21 9.64 7.80
CA GLU A 52 3.72 10.46 8.90
C GLU A 52 2.74 9.72 9.79
N SER A 53 2.75 10.03 11.09
CA SER A 53 1.65 9.67 11.97
C SER A 53 0.48 10.60 11.67
N MET A 54 -0.66 10.08 11.23
CA MET A 54 -1.81 10.96 10.90
C MET A 54 -2.35 11.71 12.12
N LEU A 55 -1.96 11.31 13.34
CA LEU A 55 -2.25 12.04 14.57
C LEU A 55 -1.56 13.42 14.63
N SER A 56 -0.49 13.62 13.86
CA SER A 56 0.22 14.91 13.74
C SER A 56 -0.72 16.03 13.28
N ASN A 57 -1.70 15.69 12.44
CA ASN A 57 -2.63 16.61 11.80
C ASN A 57 -3.80 17.05 12.69
N PHE A 58 -3.95 16.42 13.86
CA PHE A 58 -4.99 16.77 14.82
C PHE A 58 -4.47 17.69 15.93
N ASN A 59 -5.38 18.52 16.46
CA ASN A 59 -5.10 19.28 17.68
C ASN A 59 -4.78 18.35 18.87
N ILE A 60 -4.17 18.92 19.91
CA ILE A 60 -3.66 18.15 21.06
C ILE A 60 -4.77 17.35 21.76
N ALA A 61 -5.96 17.94 21.94
CA ALA A 61 -7.07 17.27 22.63
C ALA A 61 -7.54 16.02 21.85
N LEU A 62 -7.75 16.16 20.54
CA LEU A 62 -8.14 15.05 19.67
C LEU A 62 -7.05 13.98 19.58
N ARG A 63 -5.78 14.39 19.53
CA ARG A 63 -4.63 13.48 19.54
C ARG A 63 -4.59 12.62 20.82
N VAL A 64 -4.84 13.24 21.97
CA VAL A 64 -4.87 12.53 23.26
C VAL A 64 -6.03 11.54 23.33
N ILE A 65 -7.23 11.95 22.91
CA ILE A 65 -8.40 11.07 22.84
C ILE A 65 -8.12 9.88 21.92
N ALA A 66 -7.68 10.14 20.69
CA ALA A 66 -7.39 9.09 19.72
C ALA A 66 -6.35 8.10 20.25
N LYS A 67 -5.25 8.59 20.82
CA LYS A 67 -4.14 7.74 21.30
C LYS A 67 -4.45 6.95 22.57
N ASN A 68 -5.12 7.58 23.54
CA ASN A 68 -5.22 7.03 24.89
C ASN A 68 -6.59 6.45 25.23
N ILE A 69 -7.66 6.91 24.55
CA ILE A 69 -9.03 6.41 24.76
C ILE A 69 -9.39 5.42 23.66
N LEU A 70 -9.17 5.81 22.40
CA LEU A 70 -9.50 4.96 21.25
C LEU A 70 -8.35 4.01 20.86
N HIS A 71 -7.17 4.18 21.46
CA HIS A 71 -5.95 3.43 21.14
C HIS A 71 -5.58 3.44 19.63
N MET A 72 -6.01 4.47 18.92
CA MET A 72 -5.74 4.66 17.50
C MET A 72 -4.39 5.35 17.30
N LYS A 73 -3.57 4.76 16.43
CA LYS A 73 -2.31 5.37 15.98
C LYS A 73 -2.20 5.13 14.47
N PRO A 74 -2.93 5.85 13.62
CA PRO A 74 -2.80 5.69 12.18
C PRO A 74 -1.44 6.18 11.66
N GLY A 75 -0.81 5.36 10.82
CA GLY A 75 0.35 5.71 10.01
C GLY A 75 -0.05 5.91 8.55
N TYR A 76 0.56 6.89 7.90
CA TYR A 76 0.37 7.22 6.49
C TYR A 76 1.70 7.13 5.76
N PHE A 77 1.66 6.55 4.55
CA PHE A 77 2.79 6.50 3.64
C PHE A 77 2.33 6.91 2.24
N ARG A 78 3.10 7.79 1.61
CA ARG A 78 3.00 8.07 0.17
C ARG A 78 4.23 7.51 -0.52
N LEU A 79 4.01 6.62 -1.47
CA LEU A 79 5.05 5.79 -2.05
C LEU A 79 5.06 5.98 -3.58
N SER A 80 6.27 6.03 -4.14
CA SER A 80 6.51 5.91 -5.56
C SER A 80 7.10 4.54 -5.82
N SER A 81 6.39 3.72 -6.59
CA SER A 81 6.74 2.33 -6.85
C SER A 81 6.92 2.09 -8.33
N ASP A 82 7.86 1.22 -8.67
CA ASP A 82 7.91 0.62 -9.99
C ASP A 82 6.84 -0.47 -10.05
N PHE A 83 6.09 -0.54 -11.15
CA PHE A 83 5.09 -1.59 -11.33
C PHE A 83 5.45 -2.50 -12.50
N LYS A 84 5.10 -3.77 -12.33
CA LYS A 84 4.99 -4.77 -13.41
C LYS A 84 3.56 -5.29 -13.42
N LEU A 85 2.83 -5.00 -14.49
CA LEU A 85 1.45 -5.39 -14.69
C LEU A 85 1.40 -6.47 -15.78
N LYS A 86 0.71 -7.56 -15.47
CA LYS A 86 0.35 -8.60 -16.43
C LYS A 86 -1.16 -8.75 -16.44
N VAL A 87 -1.77 -8.70 -17.62
CA VAL A 87 -3.21 -8.90 -17.81
C VAL A 87 -3.41 -9.96 -18.88
N THR A 88 -4.25 -10.95 -18.61
CA THR A 88 -4.70 -11.95 -19.58
C THR A 88 -6.18 -11.69 -19.88
N HIS A 89 -6.49 -11.46 -21.15
CA HIS A 89 -7.86 -11.22 -21.63
C HIS A 89 -8.08 -11.90 -22.98
N ASN A 90 -9.16 -12.67 -23.11
CA ASN A 90 -9.50 -13.43 -24.32
C ASN A 90 -8.33 -14.30 -24.84
N GLY A 91 -7.62 -14.98 -23.92
CA GLY A 91 -6.48 -15.84 -24.23
C GLY A 91 -5.21 -15.11 -24.65
N LYS A 92 -5.19 -13.76 -24.61
CA LYS A 92 -4.01 -12.94 -24.90
C LYS A 92 -3.46 -12.35 -23.61
N SER A 93 -2.15 -12.42 -23.44
CA SER A 93 -1.45 -11.76 -22.32
C SER A 93 -0.80 -10.45 -22.77
N PHE A 94 -0.92 -9.44 -21.93
CA PHE A 94 -0.35 -8.13 -22.07
C PHE A 94 0.53 -7.87 -20.85
N GLU A 95 1.70 -7.30 -21.07
CA GLU A 95 2.62 -6.90 -20.01
C GLU A 95 2.96 -5.42 -20.16
N GLU A 96 2.91 -4.70 -19.04
CA GLU A 96 3.24 -3.28 -18.96
C GLU A 96 4.10 -3.02 -17.74
N ASN A 97 5.05 -2.12 -17.88
CA ASN A 97 5.91 -1.68 -16.79
C ASN A 97 5.88 -0.16 -16.73
N GLY A 98 6.03 0.40 -15.54
CA GLY A 98 6.08 1.84 -15.35
C GLY A 98 6.25 2.21 -13.90
N ASN A 99 5.84 3.42 -13.55
CA ASN A 99 5.84 3.90 -12.18
C ASN A 99 4.42 4.24 -11.73
N ALA A 100 4.14 3.99 -10.46
CA ALA A 100 2.85 4.29 -9.84
C ALA A 100 3.07 5.04 -8.53
N LEU A 101 2.24 6.05 -8.30
CA LEU A 101 2.06 6.65 -6.98
C LEU A 101 0.92 5.91 -6.27
N HIS A 102 1.16 5.51 -5.04
CA HIS A 102 0.16 4.87 -4.21
C HIS A 102 0.37 5.22 -2.74
N GLU A 103 -0.69 5.06 -1.96
CA GLU A 103 -0.72 5.42 -0.56
C GLU A 103 -1.08 4.21 0.29
N ILE A 104 -0.51 4.14 1.49
CA ILE A 104 -0.85 3.15 2.49
C ILE A 104 -1.27 3.90 3.75
N VAL A 105 -2.50 3.61 4.19
CA VAL A 105 -2.98 4.00 5.52
C VAL A 105 -3.09 2.75 6.36
N THR A 106 -2.47 2.76 7.53
CA THR A 106 -2.54 1.65 8.45
C THR A 106 -2.92 2.09 9.85
N PHE A 107 -3.84 1.36 10.47
CA PHE A 107 -4.26 1.54 11.87
C PHE A 107 -3.59 0.55 12.82
N LYS A 108 -2.89 -0.46 12.27
CA LYS A 108 -2.19 -1.51 13.02
C LYS A 108 -0.78 -1.67 12.48
N GLN A 109 0.13 -2.15 13.32
CA GLN A 109 1.48 -2.47 12.88
C GLN A 109 1.41 -3.52 11.75
N LEU A 110 2.01 -3.21 10.61
CA LEU A 110 2.21 -4.17 9.52
C LEU A 110 3.59 -4.80 9.69
N GLY A 111 3.69 -6.12 9.51
CA GLY A 111 4.97 -6.82 9.65
C GLY A 111 5.69 -6.62 11.00
N PRO A 112 6.97 -6.99 11.09
CA PRO A 112 7.80 -6.71 12.26
C PRO A 112 8.10 -5.21 12.41
N LYS A 113 8.47 -4.81 13.63
CA LYS A 113 9.07 -3.51 13.94
C LYS A 113 10.57 -3.56 13.74
#